data_AF-A0A645DZA5-F1
#
_entry.id   AF-A0A645DZA5-F1
#
_cell.length_a   1.000
_cell.length_b   1.000
_cell.length_c   1.000
_cell.angle_alpha   90.00
_cell.angle_beta   90.00
_cell.angle_gamma   90.00
#
_symmetry.space_group_name_H-M   'P 1'
#
loop_
_entity.id
_entity.type
_entity.pdbx_description
1 polymer ?
#
loop_
_entity_poly.entity_id
_entity_poly.type
_entity_poly.pdbx_seq_one_letter_code
_entity_poly.pdbx_strand_id
1 'polypeptide(L)'
;MSIFGVDRAIERLAENPYGDESVFILFKNPTNLKAFVDKGYPIKEVNVGNMSGKTGATQVKKAVSVTHEEAEMFREMHKKGIIFTALMIPNDPNVDFMSLIENI
;
A
#
# COMPACT_ATOMS: atom_id res chain seq x y z
N MET A 1 -12.47 6.47 14.31
CA MET A 1 -11.19 6.40 13.59
C MET A 1 -10.09 6.15 14.61
N SER A 2 -9.26 5.13 14.40
CA SER A 2 -8.15 4.78 15.30
C SER A 2 -6.82 4.92 14.55
N ILE A 3 -5.77 5.33 15.25
CA ILE A 3 -4.42 5.49 14.69
C ILE A 3 -3.47 4.63 15.52
N PHE A 4 -2.73 3.75 14.84
CA PHE A 4 -1.81 2.81 15.47
C PHE A 4 -0.47 2.82 14.74
N GLY A 5 0.60 2.52 15.48
CA GLY A 5 1.82 2.01 14.87
C GLY A 5 1.60 0.60 14.31
N VAL A 6 2.46 0.14 13.41
CA VAL A 6 2.34 -1.16 12.73
C VAL A 6 2.15 -2.31 13.73
N ASP A 7 2.98 -2.35 14.77
CA ASP A 7 2.96 -3.43 15.77
C ASP A 7 1.63 -3.48 16.52
N ARG A 8 1.19 -2.31 17.01
CA ARG A 8 -0.07 -2.20 17.73
C ARG A 8 -1.28 -2.50 16.82
N ALA A 9 -1.19 -2.16 15.54
CA ALA A 9 -2.25 -2.47 14.58
C ALA A 9 -2.39 -3.99 14.39
N ILE A 10 -1.28 -4.72 14.26
CA ILE A 10 -1.29 -6.18 14.12
C ILE A 10 -1.84 -6.86 15.37
N GLU A 11 -1.36 -6.47 16.55
CA GLU A 11 -1.90 -6.97 17.83
C GLU A 11 -3.41 -6.75 17.91
N ARG A 12 -3.85 -5.54 17.59
CA ARG A 12 -5.26 -5.16 17.67
C ARG A 12 -6.12 -5.94 16.67
N LEU A 13 -5.62 -6.19 15.47
CA LEU A 13 -6.33 -6.98 14.47
C LEU A 13 -6.38 -8.47 14.85
N ALA A 14 -5.35 -8.98 15.53
CA ALA A 14 -5.31 -10.36 16.03
C ALA A 14 -6.33 -10.63 17.16
N GLU A 15 -6.70 -9.60 17.94
CA GLU A 15 -7.78 -9.68 18.94
C GLU A 15 -9.19 -9.83 18.31
N ASN A 16 -9.30 -9.74 16.98
CA ASN A 16 -10.55 -9.73 16.21
C ASN A 16 -11.69 -8.86 16.79
N PRO A 17 -11.43 -7.58 17.11
CA PRO A 17 -12.42 -6.74 17.79
C PRO A 17 -13.54 -6.25 16.87
N TYR A 18 -13.38 -6.45 15.56
CA TYR A 18 -14.32 -6.01 14.55
C TYR A 18 -15.22 -7.16 14.07
N GLY A 19 -14.96 -8.40 14.50
CA GLY A 19 -15.78 -9.56 14.12
C GLY A 19 -15.92 -9.69 12.60
N ASP A 20 -17.15 -9.58 12.12
CA ASP A 20 -17.50 -9.65 10.69
C ASP A 20 -17.58 -8.27 10.00
N GLU A 21 -17.23 -7.19 10.69
CA GLU A 21 -17.24 -5.85 10.11
C GLU A 21 -16.08 -5.64 9.12
N SER A 22 -16.39 -4.96 8.01
CA SER A 22 -15.37 -4.53 7.04
C SER A 22 -14.53 -3.38 7.60
N VAL A 23 -13.23 -3.61 7.72
CA VAL A 23 -12.26 -2.59 8.15
C VAL A 23 -11.51 -2.03 6.95
N PHE A 24 -11.40 -0.70 6.88
CA PHE A 24 -10.58 -0.01 5.90
C PHE A 24 -9.27 0.48 6.54
N ILE A 25 -8.13 0.01 6.02
CA ILE A 25 -6.80 0.32 6.55
C ILE A 25 -6.12 1.35 5.65
N LEU A 26 -5.65 2.44 6.26
CA LEU A 26 -4.90 3.49 5.58
C LEU A 26 -3.43 3.48 6.00
N PHE A 27 -2.54 3.32 5.03
CA PHE A 27 -1.11 3.42 5.24
C PHE A 27 -0.61 4.79 4.78
N LYS A 28 0.26 5.41 5.59
CA LYS A 28 0.89 6.70 5.25
C LYS A 28 1.94 6.56 4.15
N ASN A 29 2.63 5.41 4.08
CA ASN A 29 3.74 5.19 3.15
C ASN A 29 3.97 3.68 2.91
N PRO A 30 4.72 3.32 1.84
CA PRO A 30 5.02 1.93 1.50
C PRO A 30 5.86 1.22 2.57
N THR A 31 6.71 1.94 3.31
CA THR A 31 7.54 1.37 4.37
C THR A 31 6.71 0.73 5.48
N ASN A 32 5.67 1.43 5.95
CA ASN A 32 4.76 0.90 6.97
C ASN A 32 3.96 -0.29 6.44
N LEU A 33 3.52 -0.22 5.18
CA LEU A 33 2.83 -1.34 4.53
C LEU A 33 3.75 -2.57 4.46
N LYS A 34 5.01 -2.40 4.02
CA LYS A 34 5.99 -3.47 3.94
C LYS A 34 6.24 -4.10 5.31
N ALA A 35 6.46 -3.29 6.34
CA ALA A 35 6.64 -3.78 7.71
C ALA A 35 5.41 -4.58 8.21
N PHE A 36 4.22 -4.15 7.83
CA PHE A 36 2.97 -4.83 8.17
C PHE A 36 2.84 -6.19 7.46
N VAL A 37 3.15 -6.24 6.16
CA VAL A 37 3.17 -7.46 5.34
C VAL A 37 4.25 -8.44 5.84
N ASP A 38 5.45 -7.95 6.14
CA ASP A 38 6.59 -8.77 6.59
C ASP A 38 6.33 -9.43 7.96
N LYS A 39 5.46 -8.82 8.78
CA LYS A 39 4.99 -9.42 10.05
C LYS A 39 3.89 -10.47 9.86
N GLY A 40 3.51 -10.76 8.62
CA GLY A 40 2.67 -11.91 8.27
C GLY A 40 1.16 -11.67 8.35
N TYR A 41 0.70 -10.42 8.50
CA TYR A 41 -0.73 -10.15 8.41
C TYR A 41 -1.20 -10.25 6.94
N PRO A 42 -2.24 -11.03 6.64
CA PRO A 42 -2.64 -11.30 5.26
C PRO A 42 -3.23 -10.06 4.59
N ILE A 43 -2.61 -9.66 3.47
CA ILE A 43 -3.12 -8.62 2.56
C ILE A 43 -3.13 -9.23 1.16
N LYS A 44 -4.28 -9.11 0.46
CA LYS A 44 -4.42 -9.60 -0.92
C LYS A 44 -4.25 -8.49 -1.95
N GLU A 45 -4.84 -7.33 -1.68
CA GLU A 45 -4.87 -6.21 -2.60
C GLU A 45 -4.62 -4.89 -1.85
N VAL A 46 -3.87 -4.00 -2.49
CA VAL A 46 -3.60 -2.65 -1.99
C VAL A 46 -3.82 -1.64 -3.10
N ASN A 47 -4.62 -0.61 -2.81
CA ASN A 47 -4.75 0.55 -3.68
C ASN A 47 -3.72 1.64 -3.35
N VAL A 48 -2.92 2.04 -4.33
CA VAL A 48 -2.00 3.18 -4.29
C VAL A 48 -2.76 4.43 -4.75
N GLY A 49 -3.36 5.15 -3.78
CA GLY A 49 -4.20 6.30 -4.07
C GLY A 49 -3.43 7.60 -4.30
N ASN A 50 -2.79 8.12 -3.25
CA ASN A 50 -2.01 9.35 -3.31
C ASN A 50 -0.64 9.13 -2.67
N MET A 51 0.41 9.32 -3.46
CA MET A 51 1.80 9.39 -3.02
C MET A 51 2.43 10.63 -3.64
N SER A 52 2.63 11.65 -2.81
CA SER A 52 3.16 12.95 -3.24
C SER A 52 4.62 12.86 -3.67
N GLY A 53 5.00 13.67 -4.65
CA GLY A 53 6.39 13.85 -5.05
C GLY A 53 7.29 14.29 -3.90
N LYS A 54 8.46 13.65 -3.81
CA LYS A 54 9.59 14.01 -2.95
C LYS A 54 10.85 14.03 -3.81
N THR A 55 11.94 14.60 -3.29
CA THR A 55 13.21 14.63 -3.99
C THR A 55 13.62 13.22 -4.44
N GLY A 56 13.90 13.05 -5.73
CA GLY A 56 14.27 11.75 -6.31
C GLY A 56 13.10 10.81 -6.64
N ALA A 57 11.84 11.26 -6.51
CA ALA A 57 10.69 10.50 -6.95
C ALA A 57 10.35 10.78 -8.42
N THR A 58 10.01 9.74 -9.17
CA THR A 58 9.49 9.82 -10.53
C THR A 58 7.97 9.80 -10.49
N GLN A 59 7.33 10.73 -11.18
CA GLN A 59 5.86 10.74 -11.30
C GLN A 59 5.42 9.64 -12.26
N VAL A 60 4.59 8.71 -11.79
CA VAL A 60 4.06 7.58 -12.60
C VAL A 60 2.59 7.73 -12.92
N LYS A 61 1.86 8.48 -12.11
CA LYS A 61 0.46 8.88 -12.33
C LYS A 61 0.24 10.26 -11.71
N LYS A 62 -0.84 10.96 -12.10
CA LYS A 62 -1.13 12.33 -11.64
C LYS A 62 -0.97 12.53 -10.13
N ALA A 63 -1.43 11.58 -9.30
CA ALA A 63 -1.36 11.63 -7.85
C ALA A 63 -0.32 10.68 -7.22
N VAL A 64 0.52 10.05 -8.03
CA VAL A 64 1.43 8.99 -7.57
C VAL A 64 2.83 9.26 -8.13
N SER A 65 3.73 9.57 -7.22
CA SER A 65 5.17 9.67 -7.45
C SER A 65 5.88 8.68 -6.55
N VAL A 66 6.88 8.00 -7.09
CA VAL A 66 7.53 6.85 -6.44
C VAL A 66 9.04 6.98 -6.60
N THR A 67 9.81 6.72 -5.55
CA THR A 67 11.27 6.60 -5.65
C THR A 67 11.67 5.21 -6.11
N HIS A 68 12.92 5.04 -6.57
CA HIS A 68 13.45 3.73 -6.92
C HIS A 68 13.36 2.72 -5.75
N GLU A 69 13.70 3.16 -4.53
CA GLU A 69 13.55 2.33 -3.32
C GLU A 69 12.10 1.91 -3.07
N GLU A 70 11.13 2.80 -3.26
CA GLU A 70 9.72 2.47 -3.09
C GLU A 70 9.24 1.49 -4.17
N ALA A 71 9.67 1.67 -5.42
CA ALA A 71 9.37 0.75 -6.51
C ALA A 71 9.86 -0.67 -6.19
N GLU A 72 11.09 -0.81 -5.69
CA GLU A 72 11.62 -2.11 -5.24
C GLU A 72 10.81 -2.71 -4.09
N MET A 73 10.41 -1.91 -3.09
CA MET A 73 9.52 -2.39 -2.01
C MET A 73 8.20 -2.95 -2.56
N PHE A 74 7.58 -2.27 -3.53
CA PHE A 74 6.37 -2.76 -4.18
C PHE A 74 6.62 -4.04 -4.98
N ARG A 75 7.74 -4.14 -5.73
CA ARG A 75 8.13 -5.36 -6.45
C ARG A 75 8.34 -6.54 -5.50
N GLU A 76 8.97 -6.34 -4.35
CA GLU A 76 9.14 -7.37 -3.33
C GLU A 76 7.80 -7.87 -2.77
N MET A 77 6.90 -6.95 -2.43
CA MET A 77 5.56 -7.30 -1.94
C MET A 77 4.71 -7.99 -3.02
N HIS A 78 4.84 -7.57 -4.28
CA HIS A 78 4.15 -8.19 -5.41
C HIS A 78 4.62 -9.65 -5.62
N LYS A 79 5.91 -9.94 -5.46
CA LYS A 79 6.44 -11.33 -5.48
C LYS A 79 5.84 -12.22 -4.38
N LYS A 80 5.32 -11.63 -3.28
CA LYS A 80 4.60 -12.35 -2.22
C LYS A 80 3.12 -12.58 -2.56
N GLY A 81 2.67 -12.19 -3.75
CA GLY A 81 1.31 -12.39 -4.24
C GLY A 81 0.34 -11.24 -3.92
N ILE A 82 0.84 -10.08 -3.48
CA ILE A 82 0.02 -8.90 -3.23
C ILE A 82 -0.24 -8.18 -4.56
N ILE A 83 -1.51 -7.91 -4.84
CA ILE A 83 -1.95 -7.17 -6.03
C ILE A 83 -1.93 -5.67 -5.70
N PHE A 84 -1.32 -4.88 -6.57
CA PHE A 84 -1.29 -3.42 -6.42
C PHE A 84 -2.08 -2.74 -7.53
N THR A 85 -3.04 -1.91 -7.13
CA THR A 85 -3.85 -1.08 -8.03
C THR A 85 -3.54 0.39 -7.81
N ALA A 86 -3.87 1.25 -8.76
CA ALA A 86 -3.67 2.70 -8.64
C ALA A 86 -4.96 3.48 -8.96
N LEU A 87 -5.69 3.92 -7.92
CA LEU A 87 -6.94 4.67 -8.01
C LEU A 87 -6.92 5.86 -7.04
N MET A 88 -7.02 7.09 -7.56
CA MET A 88 -7.11 8.28 -6.70
C MET A 88 -8.53 8.47 -6.16
N ILE A 89 -9.53 8.27 -7.02
CA ILE A 89 -10.96 8.31 -6.68
C ILE A 89 -11.68 7.07 -7.22
N PRO A 90 -12.86 6.69 -6.68
CA PRO A 90 -13.56 5.47 -7.10
C PRO A 90 -13.95 5.42 -8.58
N ASN A 91 -14.14 6.58 -9.21
CA ASN A 91 -14.52 6.67 -10.63
C ASN A 91 -13.32 6.64 -11.59
N ASP A 92 -12.09 6.64 -11.09
CA ASP A 92 -10.92 6.52 -11.95
C ASP A 92 -10.84 5.11 -12.55
N PRO A 93 -10.23 4.94 -13.74
CA PRO A 93 -9.89 3.63 -14.25
C PRO A 93 -8.95 2.91 -13.27
N ASN A 94 -9.27 1.66 -12.95
CA ASN A 94 -8.39 0.79 -12.18
C ASN A 94 -7.21 0.39 -13.07
N VAL A 95 -6.00 0.75 -12.65
CA VAL A 95 -4.76 0.49 -13.38
C VAL A 95 -3.88 -0.38 -12.50
N ASP A 96 -3.27 -1.40 -13.12
CA ASP A 96 -2.22 -2.18 -12.48
C ASP A 96 -1.03 -1.26 -12.15
N PHE A 97 -0.72 -1.16 -10.86
CA PHE A 97 0.35 -0.30 -10.39
C PHE A 97 1.74 -0.81 -10.80
N MET A 98 1.91 -2.14 -10.98
CA MET A 98 3.20 -2.71 -11.36
C MET A 98 3.63 -2.25 -12.76
N SER A 99 2.69 -2.17 -13.68
CA SER A 99 2.90 -1.61 -15.04
C SER A 99 3.35 -0.14 -15.01
N LEU A 100 2.99 0.64 -13.99
CA LEU A 100 3.36 2.05 -13.87
C LEU A 100 4.81 2.26 -13.40
N ILE A 101 5.37 1.28 -12.67
CA ILE A 101 6.73 1.34 -12.12
C ILE A 101 7.71 0.44 -12.87
N GLU A 102 7.33 -0.16 -14.00
CA GLU A 102 8.15 -1.13 -14.74
C GLU A 102 9.54 -0.56 -15.10
N ASN A 103 9.58 0.71 -15.50
CA ASN A 103 10.78 1.42 -15.97
C ASN A 103 11.44 2.33 -14.91
N ILE A 104 11.05 2.19 -13.64
CA ILE A 104 11.73 2.82 -12.49
C ILE A 104 12.73 1.84 -11.91
#